data_AF-A0AAN8IRJ9-F1
#
_entry.id   AF-A0AAN8IRJ9-F1
#
_cell.length_a   1.000
_cell.length_b   1.000
_cell.length_c   1.000
_cell.angle_alpha   90.00
_cell.angle_beta   90.00
_cell.angle_gamma   90.00
#
_symmetry.space_group_name_H-M   'P 1'
#
loop_
_entity.id
_entity.type
_entity.pdbx_description
1 polymer ?
#
loop_
_entity_poly.entity_id
_entity_poly.type
_entity_poly.pdbx_seq_one_letter_code
_entity_poly.pdbx_strand_id
1 'polypeptide(L)'
;MALEQERDKGEEQVNENFSIFRHQAANVERRKNTLAQKLQDVRKELSGLEQQVEQKKQVLRSTSGAEVMSAHQFKTYVAKVRDKKVVYKKKKGQIEEILTEREVLLRTIDLLAKKYQWLKEKIESMDGTVVDPVEQPMPVRPRTAAPSSSDVEELKTLVVDLMQTLDKRSDQLAPLKKIHAERAEVLNEQSEHVRNKQNEYERRRAQMEKSYEEQKQLVEEMKQQEIATTEMIQSLENQIAEAQSQLSTIDGEDTNGGVARLKAQLEETQRRIEQLNQQSAHSIDLTAARNRMAMWRGLQTMFETKLAISNEKVKLV
;
A
#
# COMPACT_ATOMS: atom_id res chain seq x y z
N MET A 1 26.16 8.20 -82.03
CA MET A 1 24.77 8.70 -81.92
C MET A 1 23.80 7.72 -81.24
N ALA A 2 23.47 6.54 -81.80
CA ALA A 2 22.48 5.64 -81.16
C ALA A 2 22.96 5.05 -79.81
N LEU A 3 24.22 4.62 -79.73
CA LEU A 3 24.80 4.04 -78.50
C LEU A 3 25.09 5.09 -77.40
N GLU A 4 25.24 6.36 -77.76
CA GLU A 4 25.41 7.46 -76.78
C GLU A 4 24.07 7.82 -76.13
N GLN A 5 22.98 7.89 -76.91
CA GLN A 5 21.64 8.13 -76.38
C GLN A 5 21.15 7.01 -75.45
N GLU A 6 21.55 5.76 -75.69
CA GLU A 6 21.18 4.63 -74.84
C GLU A 6 21.97 4.60 -73.53
N ARG A 7 23.24 5.05 -73.56
CA ARG A 7 24.03 5.29 -72.35
C ARG A 7 23.50 6.48 -71.53
N ASP A 8 23.18 7.60 -72.18
CA ASP A 8 22.67 8.79 -71.50
C ASP A 8 21.32 8.51 -70.81
N LYS A 9 20.43 7.73 -71.44
CA LYS A 9 19.16 7.30 -70.82
C LYS A 9 19.36 6.38 -69.62
N GLY A 10 20.36 5.51 -69.66
CA GLY A 10 20.71 4.65 -68.51
C GLY A 10 21.29 5.45 -67.35
N GLU A 11 22.15 6.43 -67.62
CA GLU A 11 22.70 7.32 -66.59
C GLU A 11 21.64 8.25 -65.99
N GLU A 12 20.70 8.77 -66.79
CA GLU A 12 19.55 9.56 -66.30
C GLU A 12 18.61 8.74 -65.40
N GLN A 13 18.26 7.50 -65.80
CA GLN A 13 17.42 6.63 -64.98
C GLN A 13 18.07 6.23 -63.65
N VAL A 14 19.38 5.97 -63.66
CA VAL A 14 20.14 5.68 -62.44
C VAL A 14 20.17 6.90 -61.53
N ASN A 15 20.39 8.10 -62.09
CA ASN A 15 20.41 9.35 -61.34
C ASN A 15 19.03 9.72 -60.76
N GLU A 16 17.95 9.45 -61.49
CA GLU A 16 16.57 9.64 -61.04
C GLU A 16 16.23 8.70 -59.87
N ASN A 17 16.63 7.43 -59.94
CA ASN A 17 16.49 6.49 -58.83
C ASN A 17 17.28 6.95 -57.58
N PHE A 18 18.51 7.44 -57.74
CA PHE A 18 19.29 8.00 -56.62
C PHE A 18 18.71 9.32 -56.09
N SER A 19 18.01 10.10 -56.91
CA SER A 19 17.34 11.33 -56.51
C SER A 19 16.26 11.05 -55.45
N ILE A 20 15.48 9.97 -55.62
CA ILE A 20 14.46 9.56 -54.64
C ILE A 20 15.10 9.25 -53.29
N PHE A 21 16.22 8.50 -53.27
CA PHE A 21 16.93 8.21 -52.03
C PHE A 21 17.56 9.46 -51.40
N ARG A 22 18.06 10.41 -52.20
CA ARG A 22 18.55 11.71 -51.70
C ARG A 22 17.43 12.53 -51.08
N HIS A 23 16.25 12.58 -51.70
CA HIS A 23 15.07 13.25 -51.14
C HIS A 23 14.58 12.57 -49.86
N GLN A 24 14.59 11.23 -49.80
CA GLN A 24 14.27 10.50 -48.58
C GLN A 24 15.28 10.80 -47.47
N ALA A 25 16.58 10.78 -47.77
CA ALA A 25 17.64 11.13 -46.82
C ALA A 25 17.50 12.57 -46.32
N ALA A 26 17.26 13.53 -47.21
CA ALA A 26 17.04 14.93 -46.86
C ALA A 26 15.77 15.12 -45.99
N ASN A 27 14.69 14.37 -46.26
CA ASN A 27 13.49 14.40 -45.44
C ASN A 27 13.73 13.80 -44.05
N VAL A 28 14.49 12.71 -43.95
CA VAL A 28 14.90 12.12 -42.67
C VAL A 28 15.78 13.09 -41.89
N GLU A 29 16.73 13.75 -42.54
CA GLU A 29 17.61 14.75 -41.93
C GLU A 29 16.82 15.96 -41.42
N ARG A 30 15.87 16.48 -42.21
CA ARG A 30 14.96 17.55 -41.77
C ARG A 30 14.13 17.14 -40.55
N ARG A 31 13.58 15.92 -40.55
CA ARG A 31 12.84 15.39 -39.39
C ARG A 31 13.73 15.27 -38.15
N LYS A 32 14.96 14.77 -38.32
CA LYS A 32 15.96 14.67 -37.25
C LYS A 32 16.29 16.05 -36.68
N ASN A 33 16.51 17.04 -37.54
CA ASN A 33 16.81 18.42 -37.12
C ASN A 33 15.63 19.06 -36.38
N THR A 34 14.39 18.88 -36.86
CA THR A 34 13.19 19.37 -36.16
C THR A 34 13.04 18.70 -34.79
N LEU A 35 13.31 17.39 -34.67
CA LEU A 35 13.24 16.69 -33.39
C LEU A 35 14.35 17.16 -32.44
N ALA A 36 15.57 17.35 -32.96
CA ALA A 36 16.69 17.87 -32.17
C ALA A 36 16.39 19.28 -31.63
N GLN A 37 15.78 20.15 -32.45
CA GLN A 37 15.37 21.47 -32.02
C GLN A 37 14.31 21.39 -30.91
N LYS A 38 13.26 20.59 -31.09
CA LYS A 38 12.23 20.38 -30.05
C LYS A 38 12.83 19.85 -28.75
N LEU A 39 13.77 18.93 -28.84
CA LEU A 39 14.46 18.38 -27.68
C LEU A 39 15.31 19.44 -26.98
N GLN A 40 15.98 20.31 -27.73
CA GLN A 40 16.71 21.44 -27.16
C GLN A 40 15.78 22.44 -26.48
N ASP A 41 14.62 22.72 -27.07
CA ASP A 41 13.63 23.65 -26.49
C ASP A 41 13.05 23.08 -25.19
N VAL A 42 12.67 21.80 -25.16
CA VAL A 42 12.21 21.11 -23.93
C VAL A 42 13.30 21.09 -22.85
N ARG A 43 14.57 20.90 -23.23
CA ARG A 43 15.69 20.97 -22.26
C ARG A 43 15.87 22.37 -21.68
N LYS A 44 15.72 23.42 -22.50
CA LYS A 44 15.76 24.82 -22.02
C LYS A 44 14.59 25.11 -21.09
N GLU A 45 13.40 24.65 -21.44
CA GLU A 45 12.20 24.81 -20.61
C GLU A 45 12.36 24.09 -19.26
N LEU A 46 12.83 22.84 -19.26
CA LEU A 46 13.10 22.07 -18.04
C LEU A 46 14.12 22.78 -17.14
N SER A 47 15.23 23.25 -17.71
CA SER A 47 16.24 24.02 -16.97
C SER A 47 15.67 25.31 -16.38
N GLY A 48 14.81 26.01 -17.13
CA GLY A 48 14.11 27.20 -16.64
C GLY A 48 13.16 26.90 -15.48
N LEU A 49 12.39 25.82 -15.57
CA LEU A 49 11.48 25.37 -14.51
C LEU A 49 12.26 24.95 -13.25
N GLU A 50 13.37 24.25 -13.40
CA GLU A 50 14.25 23.85 -12.28
C GLU A 50 14.80 25.08 -11.55
N GLN A 51 15.27 26.09 -12.29
CA GLN A 51 15.74 27.35 -11.69
C GLN A 51 14.62 28.08 -10.94
N GLN A 52 13.41 28.16 -11.52
CA GLN A 52 12.27 28.78 -10.84
C GLN A 52 11.89 28.05 -9.55
N VAL A 53 11.93 26.71 -9.56
CA VAL A 53 11.68 25.90 -8.36
C VAL A 53 12.72 26.19 -7.28
N GLU A 54 14.00 26.25 -7.64
CA GLU A 54 15.06 26.50 -6.66
C GLU A 54 15.00 27.93 -6.10
N GLN A 55 14.72 28.93 -6.94
CA GLN A 55 14.47 30.30 -6.49
C GLN A 55 13.29 30.37 -5.52
N LYS A 56 12.17 29.71 -5.83
CA LYS A 56 11.01 29.65 -4.93
C LYS A 56 11.36 28.97 -3.60
N LYS A 57 12.13 27.89 -3.61
CA LYS A 57 12.62 27.25 -2.37
C LYS A 57 13.50 28.18 -1.55
N GLN A 58 14.40 28.93 -2.20
CA GLN A 58 15.27 29.89 -1.52
C GLN A 58 14.46 31.01 -0.86
N VAL A 59 13.46 31.56 -1.55
CA VAL A 59 12.52 32.54 -1.00
C VAL A 59 11.76 31.96 0.19
N LEU A 60 11.23 30.73 0.09
CA LEU A 60 10.55 30.08 1.21
C LEU A 60 11.49 29.85 2.41
N ARG A 61 12.75 29.46 2.17
CA ARG A 61 13.77 29.32 3.23
C ARG A 61 14.04 30.65 3.93
N SER A 62 14.17 31.76 3.18
CA SER A 62 14.40 33.08 3.78
C SER A 62 13.19 33.61 4.57
N THR A 63 11.97 33.29 4.15
CA THR A 63 10.74 33.80 4.79
C THR A 63 10.30 32.95 5.99
N SER A 64 10.41 31.62 5.89
CA SER A 64 9.92 30.67 6.91
C SER A 64 10.99 30.26 7.93
N GLY A 65 12.28 30.53 7.65
CA GLY A 65 13.40 30.11 8.50
C GLY A 65 13.62 28.59 8.58
N ALA A 66 12.76 27.79 7.94
CA ALA A 66 12.81 26.34 7.92
C ALA A 66 12.83 25.82 6.48
N GLU A 67 13.57 24.73 6.26
CA GLU A 67 13.53 24.01 5.00
C GLU A 67 12.14 23.40 4.81
N VAL A 68 11.42 23.90 3.80
CA VAL A 68 10.08 23.42 3.48
C VAL A 68 10.21 22.05 2.83
N MET A 69 10.03 21.02 3.66
CA MET A 69 10.01 19.64 3.23
C MET A 69 8.82 19.36 2.32
N SER A 70 9.05 18.59 1.26
CA SER A 70 7.98 18.11 0.38
C SER A 70 6.98 17.27 1.18
N ALA A 71 5.72 17.21 0.73
CA ALA A 71 4.68 16.39 1.35
C ALA A 71 5.12 14.92 1.55
N HIS A 72 5.89 14.37 0.61
CA HIS A 72 6.45 13.03 0.73
C HIS A 72 7.51 12.94 1.84
N GLN A 73 8.40 13.92 1.94
CA GLN A 73 9.42 13.99 2.98
C GLN A 73 8.79 14.15 4.37
N PHE A 74 7.73 14.97 4.49
CA PHE A 74 6.96 15.11 5.73
C PHE A 74 6.29 13.80 6.14
N LYS A 75 5.66 13.07 5.19
CA LYS A 75 5.06 11.76 5.46
C LYS A 75 6.10 10.76 5.99
N THR A 76 7.28 10.72 5.37
CA THR A 76 8.40 9.88 5.79
C THR A 76 8.94 10.30 7.17
N TYR A 77 9.01 11.60 7.45
CA TYR A 77 9.41 12.12 8.75
C TYR A 77 8.43 11.71 9.85
N VAL A 78 7.12 11.86 9.62
CA VAL A 78 6.06 11.46 10.57
C VAL A 78 6.13 9.96 10.86
N ALA A 79 6.37 9.14 9.84
CA ALA A 79 6.58 7.69 10.01
C ALA A 79 7.78 7.42 10.94
N LYS A 80 8.94 8.05 10.68
CA LYS A 80 10.13 7.91 11.55
C LYS A 80 9.87 8.35 12.99
N VAL A 81 9.09 9.41 13.22
CA VAL A 81 8.73 9.87 14.57
C VAL A 81 7.85 8.84 15.27
N ARG A 82 6.90 8.23 14.54
CA ARG A 82 6.07 7.14 15.07
C ARG A 82 6.93 5.93 15.47
N ASP A 83 7.87 5.54 14.63
CA ASP A 83 8.80 4.44 14.91
C ASP A 83 9.65 4.74 16.15
N LYS A 84 10.20 5.96 16.25
CA LYS A 84 10.92 6.42 17.45
C LYS A 84 10.05 6.35 18.70
N LYS A 85 8.77 6.71 18.62
CA LYS A 85 7.83 6.62 19.75
C LYS A 85 7.60 5.18 20.19
N VAL A 86 7.50 4.23 19.26
CA VAL A 86 7.40 2.80 19.57
C VAL A 86 8.65 2.30 20.27
N VAL A 87 9.84 2.63 19.74
CA VAL A 87 11.13 2.26 20.35
C VAL A 87 11.27 2.86 21.75
N TYR A 88 10.91 4.13 21.92
CA TYR A 88 10.94 4.80 23.23
C TYR A 88 10.04 4.07 24.24
N LYS A 89 8.80 3.74 23.87
CA LYS A 89 7.89 3.00 24.76
C LYS A 89 8.45 1.64 25.16
N LYS A 90 9.06 0.91 24.21
CA LYS A 90 9.72 -0.37 24.51
C LYS A 90 10.86 -0.22 25.51
N LYS A 91 11.77 0.75 25.28
CA LYS A 91 12.88 1.02 26.20
C LYS A 91 12.41 1.48 27.57
N LYS A 92 11.35 2.30 27.63
CA LYS A 92 10.73 2.72 28.88
C LYS A 92 10.21 1.51 29.68
N GLY A 93 9.51 0.59 29.02
CA GLY A 93 9.06 -0.66 29.65
C GLY A 93 10.22 -1.51 30.19
N GLN A 94 11.30 -1.66 29.43
CA GLN A 94 12.50 -2.37 29.89
C GLN A 94 13.14 -1.72 31.12
N ILE A 95 13.15 -0.39 31.20
CA ILE A 95 13.65 0.33 32.38
C ILE A 95 12.74 0.07 33.58
N GLU A 96 11.42 0.10 33.39
CA GLU A 96 10.45 -0.21 34.46
C GLU A 96 10.60 -1.66 34.96
N GLU A 97 10.83 -2.62 34.07
CA GLU A 97 11.14 -4.02 34.44
C GLU A 97 12.42 -4.13 35.28
N ILE A 98 13.52 -3.47 34.86
CA ILE A 98 14.78 -3.48 35.62
C ILE A 98 14.62 -2.82 37.00
N LEU A 99 13.84 -1.75 37.09
CA LEU A 99 13.58 -1.07 38.36
C LEU A 99 12.78 -1.97 39.31
N THR A 100 11.75 -2.66 38.81
CA THR A 100 10.97 -3.59 39.63
C THR A 100 11.81 -4.80 40.07
N GLU A 101 12.64 -5.36 39.20
CA GLU A 101 13.59 -6.43 39.57
C GLU A 101 14.58 -5.97 40.63
N ARG A 102 15.15 -4.76 40.49
CA ARG A 102 16.04 -4.16 41.49
C ARG A 102 15.37 -4.07 42.85
N GLU A 103 14.11 -3.64 42.91
CA GLU A 103 13.35 -3.54 44.17
C GLU A 103 13.13 -4.92 44.81
N VAL A 104 12.78 -5.92 44.02
CA VAL A 104 12.64 -7.32 44.48
C VAL A 104 13.97 -7.84 45.02
N LEU A 105 15.08 -7.58 44.32
CA LEU A 105 16.43 -7.98 44.75
C LEU A 105 16.84 -7.30 46.06
N LEU A 106 16.61 -5.99 46.19
CA LEU A 106 16.87 -5.27 47.45
C LEU A 106 16.07 -5.86 48.61
N ARG A 107 14.78 -6.16 48.38
CA ARG A 107 13.94 -6.80 49.41
C ARG A 107 14.45 -8.20 49.76
N THR A 108 14.98 -8.93 48.78
CA THR A 108 15.55 -10.26 48.98
C THR A 108 16.82 -10.20 49.82
N ILE A 109 17.69 -9.21 49.57
CA ILE A 109 18.89 -8.94 50.39
C ILE A 109 18.49 -8.69 51.85
N ASP A 110 17.50 -7.83 52.09
CA ASP A 110 17.02 -7.55 53.45
C ASP A 110 16.47 -8.81 54.16
N LEU A 111 15.73 -9.64 53.43
CA LEU A 111 15.19 -10.90 53.96
C LEU A 111 16.29 -11.92 54.28
N LEU A 112 17.31 -12.02 53.42
CA LEU A 112 18.47 -12.87 53.64
C LEU A 112 19.26 -12.42 54.86
N ALA A 113 19.52 -11.12 55.01
CA ALA A 113 20.18 -10.56 56.18
C ALA A 113 19.43 -10.90 57.49
N LYS A 114 18.10 -10.74 57.50
CA LYS A 114 17.26 -11.13 58.65
C LYS A 114 17.30 -12.62 58.95
N LYS A 115 17.23 -13.47 57.92
CA LYS A 115 17.33 -14.93 58.08
C LYS A 115 18.69 -15.36 58.60
N TYR A 116 19.76 -14.73 58.11
CA TYR A 116 21.12 -14.98 58.57
C TYR A 116 21.26 -14.58 60.05
N GLN A 117 20.78 -13.40 60.43
CA GLN A 117 20.79 -12.95 61.82
C GLN A 117 20.02 -13.91 62.75
N TRP A 118 18.81 -14.33 62.34
CA TRP A 118 18.02 -15.32 63.08
C TRP A 118 18.76 -16.66 63.23
N LEU A 119 19.44 -17.12 62.17
CA LEU A 119 20.19 -18.37 62.20
C LEU A 119 21.42 -18.26 63.12
N LYS A 120 22.11 -17.11 63.08
CA LYS A 120 23.24 -16.78 63.96
C LYS A 120 22.82 -16.86 65.43
N GLU A 121 21.75 -16.16 65.80
CA GLU A 121 21.18 -16.18 67.16
C GLU A 121 20.78 -17.60 67.60
N LYS A 122 20.19 -18.39 66.69
CA LYS A 122 19.82 -19.77 66.98
C LYS A 122 21.03 -20.67 67.24
N ILE A 123 22.11 -20.52 66.47
CA ILE A 123 23.34 -21.29 66.65
C ILE A 123 24.00 -20.93 67.99
N GLU A 124 24.10 -19.64 68.29
CA GLU A 124 24.64 -19.15 69.56
C GLU A 124 23.82 -19.66 70.77
N SER A 125 22.48 -19.76 70.64
CA SER A 125 21.61 -20.31 71.69
C SER A 125 21.79 -21.83 71.95
N MET A 126 22.44 -22.55 71.03
CA MET A 126 22.73 -23.98 71.13
C MET A 126 24.21 -24.24 71.48
N ASP A 127 24.92 -23.26 72.05
CA ASP A 127 26.38 -23.30 72.33
C ASP A 127 27.26 -23.54 71.09
N GLY A 128 26.75 -23.24 69.89
CA GLY A 128 27.52 -23.30 68.65
C GLY A 128 28.29 -22.02 68.39
N THR A 129 29.57 -22.13 68.00
CA THR A 129 30.37 -20.98 67.57
C THR A 129 30.07 -20.67 66.11
N VAL A 130 29.55 -19.48 65.83
CA VAL A 130 29.33 -19.00 64.46
C VAL A 130 30.68 -18.59 63.88
N VAL A 131 31.26 -19.46 63.06
CA VAL A 131 32.42 -19.13 62.25
C VAL A 131 31.92 -18.30 61.08
N ASP A 132 32.17 -16.99 61.11
CA ASP A 132 31.95 -16.16 59.94
C ASP A 132 32.76 -16.77 58.78
N PRO A 133 32.15 -16.96 57.59
CA PRO A 133 32.90 -17.42 56.45
C PRO A 133 34.03 -16.42 56.25
N VAL A 134 35.27 -16.87 56.48
CA VAL A 134 36.48 -16.16 56.11
C VAL A 134 36.20 -15.58 54.74
N GLU A 135 36.20 -14.25 54.62
CA GLU A 135 36.04 -13.57 53.34
C GLU A 135 37.01 -14.26 52.39
N GLN A 136 36.49 -15.14 51.54
CA GLN A 136 37.31 -15.69 50.49
C GLN A 136 37.71 -14.46 49.70
N PRO A 137 39.02 -14.15 49.62
CA PRO A 137 39.46 -13.02 48.84
C PRO A 137 38.84 -13.24 47.47
N MET A 138 37.95 -12.33 47.04
CA MET A 138 37.44 -12.37 45.68
C MET A 138 38.68 -12.53 44.81
N PRO A 139 38.77 -13.58 43.96
CA PRO A 139 39.97 -13.82 43.20
C PRO A 139 40.24 -12.56 42.40
N VAL A 140 41.23 -11.79 42.85
CA VAL A 140 41.71 -10.61 42.15
C VAL A 140 42.03 -11.15 40.78
N ARG A 141 41.29 -10.69 39.78
CA ARG A 141 41.48 -11.07 38.37
C ARG A 141 42.99 -11.07 38.14
N PRO A 142 43.62 -12.23 37.83
CA PRO A 142 45.06 -12.29 37.75
C PRO A 142 45.50 -11.23 36.74
N ARG A 143 46.27 -10.23 37.19
CA ARG A 143 47.04 -9.40 36.26
C ARG A 143 47.90 -10.39 35.50
N THR A 144 47.55 -10.56 34.24
CA THR A 144 48.05 -11.59 33.35
C THR A 144 49.57 -11.65 33.33
N ALA A 145 50.08 -12.84 33.65
CA ALA A 145 51.25 -13.48 33.02
C ALA A 145 52.67 -13.07 33.46
N ALA A 146 52.92 -12.83 34.75
CA ALA A 146 54.28 -12.98 35.28
C ALA A 146 54.32 -14.22 36.19
N PRO A 147 55.11 -15.27 35.90
CA PRO A 147 55.29 -16.36 36.84
C PRO A 147 55.90 -15.83 38.14
N SER A 148 55.38 -16.30 39.27
CA SER A 148 55.80 -15.88 40.62
C SER A 148 57.20 -16.35 40.99
N SER A 149 57.82 -17.19 40.18
CA SER A 149 59.15 -17.78 40.38
C SER A 149 59.93 -17.82 39.07
N SER A 150 61.25 -17.64 39.17
CA SER A 150 62.22 -17.79 38.07
C SER A 150 62.91 -19.17 38.10
N ASP A 151 62.56 -20.05 39.03
CA ASP A 151 63.13 -21.38 39.15
C ASP A 151 62.45 -22.35 38.16
N VAL A 152 63.27 -23.10 37.42
CA VAL A 152 62.84 -23.95 36.31
C VAL A 152 62.04 -25.16 36.80
N GLU A 153 62.38 -25.73 37.95
CA GLU A 153 61.65 -26.87 38.50
C GLU A 153 60.32 -26.45 39.10
N GLU A 154 60.24 -25.29 39.77
CA GLU A 154 58.97 -24.70 40.21
C GLU A 154 58.06 -24.31 39.04
N LEU A 155 58.62 -23.86 37.92
CA LEU A 155 57.85 -23.59 36.70
C LEU A 155 57.29 -24.88 36.09
N LYS A 156 58.04 -25.98 36.10
CA LYS A 156 57.55 -27.29 35.62
C LYS A 156 56.41 -27.81 36.49
N THR A 157 56.54 -27.72 37.82
CA THR A 157 55.46 -28.14 38.73
C THR A 157 54.22 -27.27 38.56
N LEU A 158 54.38 -25.96 38.39
CA LEU A 158 53.27 -25.03 38.10
C LEU A 158 52.55 -25.39 36.79
N VAL A 159 53.30 -25.75 35.74
CA VAL A 159 52.71 -26.18 34.46
C VAL A 159 51.93 -27.49 34.61
N VAL A 160 52.46 -28.46 35.37
CA VAL A 160 51.77 -29.72 35.66
C VAL A 160 50.48 -29.46 36.45
N ASP A 161 50.51 -28.60 37.46
CA ASP A 161 49.32 -28.23 38.23
C ASP A 161 48.29 -27.46 37.38
N LEU A 162 48.75 -26.59 36.49
CA LEU A 162 47.88 -25.91 35.53
C LEU A 162 47.22 -26.88 34.55
N MET A 163 47.94 -27.90 34.06
CA MET A 163 47.37 -28.95 33.22
C MET A 163 46.33 -29.77 34.00
N GLN A 164 46.64 -30.21 35.21
CA GLN A 164 45.70 -30.96 36.05
C GLN A 164 44.45 -30.15 36.40
N THR A 165 44.58 -28.85 36.65
CA THR A 165 43.43 -27.98 36.90
C THR A 165 42.62 -27.71 35.63
N LEU A 166 43.27 -27.66 34.47
CA LEU A 166 42.60 -27.55 33.17
C LEU A 166 41.81 -28.82 32.85
N ASP A 167 42.37 -30.00 33.10
CA ASP A 167 41.70 -31.29 32.92
C ASP A 167 40.49 -31.42 33.86
N LYS A 168 40.66 -31.13 35.16
CA LYS A 168 39.53 -31.12 36.12
C LYS A 168 38.42 -30.16 35.70
N ARG A 169 38.77 -28.98 35.19
CA ARG A 169 37.77 -28.02 34.66
C ARG A 169 37.12 -28.51 33.38
N SER A 170 37.87 -29.18 32.50
CA SER A 170 37.35 -29.80 31.29
C SER A 170 36.31 -30.88 31.62
N ASP A 171 36.62 -31.75 32.57
CA ASP A 171 35.74 -32.80 33.07
C ASP A 171 34.47 -32.23 33.73
N GLN A 172 34.61 -31.14 34.48
CA GLN A 172 33.46 -30.41 35.05
C GLN A 172 32.61 -29.70 33.99
N LEU A 173 33.22 -29.22 32.89
CA LEU A 173 32.49 -28.54 31.82
C LEU A 173 31.73 -29.52 30.91
N ALA A 174 32.20 -30.75 30.74
CA ALA A 174 31.57 -31.73 29.87
C ALA A 174 30.07 -31.96 30.18
N PRO A 175 29.63 -32.24 31.42
CA PRO A 175 28.22 -32.39 31.74
C PRO A 175 27.44 -31.07 31.59
N LEU A 176 28.06 -29.93 31.90
CA LEU A 176 27.42 -28.61 31.74
C LEU A 176 27.17 -28.27 30.26
N LYS A 177 28.11 -28.59 29.36
CA LYS A 177 27.93 -28.44 27.91
C LYS A 177 26.78 -29.31 27.40
N LYS A 178 26.67 -30.55 27.91
CA LYS A 178 25.57 -31.46 27.57
C LYS A 178 24.23 -30.90 28.02
N ILE A 179 24.10 -30.48 29.28
CA ILE A 179 22.87 -29.86 29.81
C ILE A 179 22.52 -28.58 29.04
N HIS A 180 23.51 -27.77 28.68
CA HIS A 180 23.29 -26.57 27.88
C HIS A 180 22.74 -26.90 26.49
N ALA A 181 23.30 -27.91 25.82
CA ALA A 181 22.81 -28.36 24.51
C ALA A 181 21.36 -28.86 24.59
N GLU A 182 21.06 -29.73 25.57
CA GLU A 182 19.70 -30.24 25.82
C GLU A 182 18.70 -29.10 26.10
N ARG A 183 19.08 -28.13 26.94
CA ARG A 183 18.23 -26.95 27.22
C ARG A 183 18.04 -26.06 26.00
N ALA A 184 19.07 -25.89 25.18
CA ALA A 184 18.99 -25.11 23.95
C ALA A 184 18.04 -25.77 22.94
N GLU A 185 18.06 -27.10 22.84
CA GLU A 185 17.15 -27.88 22.01
C GLU A 185 15.69 -27.70 22.48
N VAL A 186 15.41 -27.89 23.77
CA VAL A 186 14.06 -27.68 24.34
C VAL A 186 13.57 -26.24 24.13
N LEU A 187 14.44 -25.23 24.32
CA LEU A 187 14.09 -23.84 24.08
C LEU A 187 13.75 -23.57 22.61
N ASN A 188 14.48 -24.19 21.69
CA ASN A 188 14.24 -24.08 20.26
C ASN A 188 12.90 -24.73 19.87
N GLU A 189 12.61 -25.92 20.39
CA GLU A 189 11.32 -26.60 20.19
C GLU A 189 10.14 -25.78 20.71
N GLN A 190 10.27 -25.22 21.92
CA GLN A 190 9.23 -24.34 22.48
C GLN A 190 9.04 -23.07 21.66
N SER A 191 10.13 -22.48 21.17
CA SER A 191 10.08 -21.28 20.31
C SER A 191 9.35 -21.56 18.99
N GLU A 192 9.63 -22.71 18.36
CA GLU A 192 8.95 -23.16 17.16
C GLU A 192 7.46 -23.45 17.44
N HIS A 193 7.11 -24.06 18.57
CA HIS A 193 5.72 -24.28 18.95
C HIS A 193 4.95 -22.96 19.14
N VAL A 194 5.55 -21.97 19.82
CA VAL A 194 4.94 -20.64 19.98
C VAL A 194 4.76 -19.96 18.63
N ARG A 195 5.77 -20.01 17.76
CA ARG A 195 5.71 -19.45 16.41
C ARG A 195 4.61 -20.09 15.57
N ASN A 196 4.49 -21.41 15.62
CA ASN A 196 3.44 -22.14 14.90
C ASN A 196 2.05 -21.77 15.43
N LYS A 197 1.87 -21.68 16.76
CA LYS A 197 0.61 -21.22 17.35
C LYS A 197 0.26 -19.80 16.93
N GLN A 198 1.22 -18.88 16.92
CA GLN A 198 1.00 -17.51 16.44
C GLN A 198 0.52 -17.49 14.98
N ASN A 199 1.18 -18.24 14.10
CA ASN A 199 0.77 -18.36 12.70
C ASN A 199 -0.65 -18.94 12.54
N GLU A 200 -1.02 -19.95 13.34
CA GLU A 200 -2.39 -20.50 13.36
C GLU A 200 -3.42 -19.45 13.77
N TYR A 201 -3.14 -18.68 14.83
CA TYR A 201 -4.02 -17.61 15.29
C TYR A 201 -4.17 -16.49 14.25
N GLU A 202 -3.08 -16.07 13.62
CA GLU A 202 -3.12 -15.07 12.54
C GLU A 202 -3.93 -15.54 11.35
N ARG A 203 -3.75 -16.80 10.94
CA ARG A 203 -4.53 -17.41 9.85
C ARG A 203 -6.03 -17.46 10.19
N ARG A 204 -6.37 -17.88 11.41
CA ARG A 204 -7.77 -17.95 11.86
C ARG A 204 -8.40 -16.56 11.97
N ARG A 205 -7.63 -15.57 12.45
CA ARG A 205 -8.06 -14.17 12.51
C ARG A 205 -8.34 -13.62 11.11
N ALA A 206 -7.42 -13.83 10.15
CA ALA A 206 -7.60 -13.37 8.78
C ALA A 206 -8.83 -14.01 8.10
N GLN A 207 -9.07 -15.30 8.37
CA GLN A 207 -10.26 -15.99 7.89
C GLN A 207 -11.55 -15.40 8.49
N MET A 208 -11.57 -15.15 9.80
CA MET A 208 -12.71 -14.51 10.47
C MET A 208 -12.97 -13.10 9.95
N GLU A 209 -11.92 -12.29 9.78
CA GLU A 209 -12.01 -10.93 9.25
C GLU A 209 -12.57 -10.92 7.83
N LYS A 210 -12.12 -11.85 6.98
CA LYS A 210 -12.69 -12.05 5.65
C LYS A 210 -14.18 -12.41 5.71
N SER A 211 -14.57 -13.39 6.53
CA SER A 211 -15.98 -13.78 6.66
C SER A 211 -16.87 -12.67 7.21
N TYR A 212 -16.31 -11.85 8.11
CA TYR A 212 -17.01 -10.70 8.68
C TYR A 212 -17.24 -9.62 7.61
N GLU A 213 -16.24 -9.31 6.79
CA GLU A 213 -16.39 -8.33 5.73
C GLU A 213 -17.36 -8.81 4.65
N GLU A 214 -17.34 -10.09 4.29
CA GLU A 214 -18.32 -10.71 3.38
C GLU A 214 -19.75 -10.60 3.94
N GLN A 215 -19.96 -10.94 5.22
CA GLN A 215 -21.27 -10.79 5.86
C GLN A 215 -21.73 -9.33 5.93
N LYS A 216 -20.82 -8.41 6.24
CA LYS A 216 -21.11 -6.98 6.30
C LYS A 216 -21.54 -6.43 4.95
N GLN A 217 -20.86 -6.83 3.86
CA GLN A 217 -21.25 -6.48 2.49
C GLN A 217 -22.64 -7.01 2.17
N LEU A 218 -22.93 -8.28 2.48
CA LEU A 218 -24.24 -8.87 2.26
C LEU A 218 -25.36 -8.13 3.03
N VAL A 219 -25.11 -7.74 4.28
CA VAL A 219 -26.09 -6.97 5.07
C VAL A 219 -26.33 -5.59 4.45
N GLU A 220 -25.30 -4.91 3.96
CA GLU A 220 -25.44 -3.62 3.31
C GLU A 220 -26.22 -3.75 1.99
N GLU A 221 -25.95 -4.78 1.20
CA GLU A 221 -26.71 -5.09 -0.02
C GLU A 221 -28.19 -5.37 0.28
N MET A 222 -28.49 -6.19 1.29
CA MET A 222 -29.87 -6.46 1.70
C MET A 222 -30.58 -5.19 2.15
N LYS A 223 -29.90 -4.31 2.90
CA LYS A 223 -30.45 -3.03 3.34
C LYS A 223 -30.75 -2.11 2.16
N GLN A 224 -29.87 -2.05 1.16
CA GLN A 224 -30.11 -1.28 -0.06
C GLN A 224 -31.29 -1.84 -0.86
N GLN A 225 -31.41 -3.16 -0.95
CA GLN A 225 -32.56 -3.80 -1.58
C GLN A 225 -33.86 -3.48 -0.83
N GLU A 226 -33.86 -3.50 0.51
CA GLU A 226 -35.01 -3.15 1.34
C GLU A 226 -35.43 -1.69 1.14
N ILE A 227 -34.47 -0.76 1.05
CA ILE A 227 -34.76 0.65 0.73
C ILE A 227 -35.39 0.76 -0.66
N ALA A 228 -34.80 0.13 -1.67
CA ALA A 228 -35.30 0.18 -3.05
C ALA A 228 -36.70 -0.44 -3.19
N THR A 229 -36.99 -1.54 -2.50
CA THR A 229 -38.33 -2.13 -2.50
C THR A 229 -39.33 -1.26 -1.77
N THR A 230 -38.94 -0.61 -0.67
CA THR A 230 -39.79 0.34 0.06
C THR A 230 -40.13 1.56 -0.78
N GLU A 231 -39.15 2.14 -1.48
CA GLU A 231 -39.36 3.26 -2.42
C GLU A 231 -40.28 2.84 -3.58
N MET A 232 -40.10 1.64 -4.11
CA MET A 232 -40.96 1.09 -5.16
C MET A 232 -42.41 0.90 -4.66
N ILE A 233 -42.58 0.38 -3.45
CA ILE A 233 -43.90 0.24 -2.81
C ILE A 233 -44.56 1.62 -2.65
N GLN A 234 -43.85 2.62 -2.13
CA GLN A 234 -44.38 3.98 -2.00
C GLN A 234 -44.77 4.59 -3.35
N SER A 235 -43.97 4.37 -4.40
CA SER A 235 -44.32 4.81 -5.75
C SER A 235 -45.60 4.14 -6.26
N LEU A 236 -45.76 2.84 -6.02
CA LEU A 236 -46.95 2.10 -6.42
C LEU A 236 -48.18 2.54 -5.60
N GLU A 237 -48.03 2.76 -4.30
CA GLU A 237 -49.08 3.29 -3.44
C GLU A 237 -49.55 4.68 -3.92
N ASN A 238 -48.62 5.56 -4.28
CA ASN A 238 -48.95 6.86 -4.85
C ASN A 238 -49.69 6.74 -6.19
N GLN A 239 -49.26 5.84 -7.08
CA GLN A 239 -49.95 5.57 -8.34
C GLN A 239 -51.36 5.01 -8.13
N ILE A 240 -51.53 4.12 -7.14
CA ILE A 240 -52.84 3.58 -6.77
C ILE A 240 -53.73 4.69 -6.21
N ALA A 241 -53.21 5.54 -5.33
CA ALA A 241 -53.96 6.66 -4.77
C ALA A 241 -54.38 7.67 -5.86
N GLU A 242 -53.49 7.96 -6.81
CA GLU A 242 -53.79 8.81 -7.96
C GLU A 242 -54.87 8.18 -8.85
N ALA A 243 -54.75 6.90 -9.17
CA ALA A 243 -55.75 6.17 -9.94
C ALA A 243 -57.11 6.13 -9.22
N GLN A 244 -57.12 5.95 -7.89
CA GLN A 244 -58.33 6.00 -7.07
C GLN A 244 -58.96 7.40 -7.05
N SER A 245 -58.15 8.46 -7.00
CA SER A 245 -58.62 9.85 -7.11
C SER A 245 -59.21 10.14 -8.49
N GLN A 246 -58.62 9.60 -9.55
CA GLN A 246 -59.16 9.72 -10.91
C GLN A 246 -60.50 8.96 -11.03
N LEU A 247 -60.58 7.74 -10.50
CA LEU A 247 -61.82 6.95 -10.43
C LEU A 247 -62.93 7.67 -9.64
N SER A 248 -62.63 8.24 -8.47
CA SER A 248 -63.62 8.96 -7.67
C SER A 248 -64.08 10.28 -8.33
N THR A 249 -63.21 10.93 -9.10
CA THR A 249 -63.59 12.09 -9.93
C THR A 249 -64.55 11.66 -11.05
N ILE A 250 -64.32 10.50 -11.66
CA ILE A 250 -65.19 9.92 -12.70
C ILE A 250 -66.53 9.46 -12.12
N ASP A 251 -66.55 8.88 -10.91
CA ASP A 251 -67.77 8.42 -10.24
C ASP A 251 -68.57 9.58 -9.59
N GLY A 252 -67.91 10.68 -9.22
CA GLY A 252 -68.52 11.87 -8.61
C GLY A 252 -69.09 12.89 -9.60
N GLU A 253 -68.63 12.88 -10.86
CA GLU A 253 -69.33 13.54 -11.96
C GLU A 253 -70.41 12.57 -12.46
N ASP A 254 -71.70 12.96 -12.38
CA ASP A 254 -72.85 12.17 -12.88
C ASP A 254 -72.47 11.32 -14.09
N THR A 255 -72.89 10.05 -14.14
CA THR A 255 -72.54 9.06 -15.19
C THR A 255 -72.78 9.54 -16.64
N ASN A 256 -73.50 10.65 -16.84
CA ASN A 256 -73.64 11.36 -18.11
C ASN A 256 -72.67 12.56 -18.31
N GLY A 257 -72.25 13.26 -17.26
CA GLY A 257 -71.39 14.45 -17.33
C GLY A 257 -69.91 14.13 -17.56
N GLY A 258 -69.34 13.23 -16.77
CA GLY A 258 -67.92 12.83 -16.90
C GLY A 258 -67.63 12.06 -18.20
N VAL A 259 -68.55 11.17 -18.59
CA VAL A 259 -68.48 10.44 -19.87
C VAL A 259 -68.64 11.38 -21.07
N ALA A 260 -69.51 12.40 -20.99
CA ALA A 260 -69.66 13.40 -22.05
C ALA A 260 -68.40 14.28 -22.17
N ARG A 261 -67.76 14.64 -21.05
CA ARG A 261 -66.53 15.43 -21.02
C ARG A 261 -65.33 14.66 -21.58
N LEU A 262 -65.21 13.37 -21.24
CA LEU A 262 -64.22 12.48 -21.81
C LEU A 262 -64.45 12.23 -23.31
N LYS A 263 -65.70 12.04 -23.75
CA LYS A 263 -66.04 11.99 -25.19
C LYS A 263 -65.68 13.28 -25.90
N ALA A 264 -65.98 14.45 -25.32
CA ALA A 264 -65.63 15.74 -25.90
C ALA A 264 -64.11 15.94 -25.97
N GLN A 265 -63.35 15.53 -24.95
CA GLN A 265 -61.89 15.55 -25.00
C GLN A 265 -61.32 14.53 -25.99
N LEU A 266 -61.94 13.36 -26.16
CA LEU A 266 -61.52 12.37 -27.16
C LEU A 266 -61.75 12.89 -28.58
N GLU A 267 -62.92 13.49 -28.83
CA GLU A 267 -63.23 14.15 -30.10
C GLU A 267 -62.31 15.35 -30.36
N GLU A 268 -61.97 16.14 -29.35
CA GLU A 268 -61.06 17.28 -29.51
C GLU A 268 -59.60 16.84 -29.72
N THR A 269 -59.15 15.78 -29.05
CA THR A 269 -57.82 15.19 -29.29
C THR A 269 -57.76 14.52 -30.65
N GLN A 270 -58.82 13.84 -31.10
CA GLN A 270 -58.91 13.31 -32.47
C GLN A 270 -58.93 14.42 -33.52
N ARG A 271 -59.66 15.52 -33.30
CA ARG A 271 -59.60 16.70 -34.18
C ARG A 271 -58.22 17.34 -34.22
N ARG A 272 -57.51 17.40 -33.07
CA ARG A 272 -56.12 17.87 -33.03
C ARG A 272 -55.17 16.92 -33.76
N ILE A 273 -55.36 15.61 -33.64
CA ILE A 273 -54.58 14.61 -34.38
C ILE A 273 -54.86 14.71 -35.89
N GLU A 274 -56.12 14.90 -36.29
CA GLU A 274 -56.50 15.11 -37.69
C GLU A 274 -55.95 16.43 -38.24
N GLN A 275 -55.98 17.52 -37.45
CA GLN A 275 -55.32 18.78 -37.81
C GLN A 275 -53.81 18.62 -37.92
N LEU A 276 -53.17 17.93 -36.98
CA LEU A 276 -51.73 17.65 -37.03
C LEU A 276 -51.37 16.72 -38.20
N ASN A 277 -52.23 15.76 -38.55
CA ASN A 277 -52.07 14.90 -39.72
C ASN A 277 -52.27 15.67 -41.03
N GLN A 278 -53.24 16.58 -41.10
CA GLN A 278 -53.43 17.46 -42.26
C GLN A 278 -52.29 18.48 -42.41
N GLN A 279 -51.79 19.02 -41.29
CA GLN A 279 -50.65 19.94 -41.27
C GLN A 279 -49.31 19.23 -41.57
N SER A 280 -49.13 17.99 -41.12
CA SER A 280 -47.93 17.18 -41.41
C SER A 280 -47.96 16.58 -42.81
N ALA A 281 -49.14 16.24 -43.36
CA ALA A 281 -49.30 15.81 -44.75
C ALA A 281 -48.85 16.86 -45.77
N HIS A 282 -48.82 18.15 -45.39
CA HIS A 282 -48.37 19.25 -46.27
C HIS A 282 -46.98 19.81 -45.95
N SER A 283 -46.25 19.31 -44.94
CA SER A 283 -45.05 20.00 -44.44
C SER A 283 -43.80 19.14 -44.24
N ILE A 284 -43.89 17.81 -44.17
CA ILE A 284 -42.69 16.98 -43.95
C ILE A 284 -42.74 15.75 -44.85
N ASP A 285 -41.94 15.77 -45.92
CA ASP A 285 -41.54 14.56 -46.64
C ASP A 285 -40.68 13.70 -45.69
N LEU A 286 -41.38 12.91 -44.87
CA LEU A 286 -40.80 12.01 -43.87
C LEU A 286 -39.82 11.03 -44.52
N THR A 287 -40.03 10.69 -45.80
CA THR A 287 -39.13 9.89 -46.63
C THR A 287 -37.81 10.62 -46.90
N ALA A 288 -37.84 11.90 -47.28
CA ALA A 288 -36.62 12.71 -47.43
C ALA A 288 -35.88 12.92 -46.10
N ALA A 289 -36.59 13.12 -44.99
CA ALA A 289 -35.98 13.26 -43.66
C ALA A 289 -35.30 11.96 -43.20
N ARG A 290 -35.93 10.80 -43.46
CA ARG A 290 -35.38 9.48 -43.14
C ARG A 290 -34.13 9.16 -43.98
N ASN A 291 -34.15 9.53 -45.26
CA ASN A 291 -32.98 9.41 -46.15
C ASN A 291 -31.81 10.30 -45.72
N ARG A 292 -32.09 11.54 -45.28
CA ARG A 292 -31.06 12.43 -44.70
C ARG A 292 -30.47 11.82 -43.44
N MET A 293 -31.28 11.31 -42.50
CA MET A 293 -30.78 10.65 -41.30
C MET A 293 -29.91 9.42 -41.61
N ALA A 294 -30.27 8.63 -42.60
CA ALA A 294 -29.47 7.48 -43.04
C ALA A 294 -28.11 7.93 -43.61
N MET A 295 -28.08 9.00 -44.43
CA MET A 295 -26.83 9.58 -44.93
C MET A 295 -25.94 10.11 -43.79
N TRP A 296 -26.52 10.81 -42.80
CA TRP A 296 -25.77 11.29 -41.64
C TRP A 296 -25.18 10.16 -40.80
N ARG A 297 -25.93 9.07 -40.57
CA ARG A 297 -25.39 7.88 -39.89
C ARG A 297 -24.26 7.22 -40.67
N GLY A 298 -24.37 7.15 -42.00
CA GLY A 298 -23.30 6.62 -42.87
C GLY A 298 -22.03 7.48 -42.83
N LEU A 299 -22.17 8.80 -42.78
CA LEU A 299 -21.05 9.74 -42.59
C LEU A 299 -20.40 9.56 -41.23
N GLN A 300 -21.19 9.41 -40.17
CA GLN A 300 -20.69 9.19 -38.82
C GLN A 300 -19.91 7.88 -38.70
N THR A 301 -20.42 6.77 -39.23
CA THR A 301 -19.69 5.49 -39.23
C THR A 301 -18.40 5.55 -40.06
N MET A 302 -18.38 6.30 -41.17
CA MET A 302 -17.14 6.55 -41.91
C MET A 302 -16.12 7.35 -41.10
N PHE A 303 -16.55 8.36 -40.33
CA PHE A 303 -15.65 9.10 -39.47
C PHE A 303 -15.13 8.27 -38.29
N GLU A 304 -15.99 7.48 -37.65
CA GLU A 304 -15.62 6.58 -36.56
C GLU A 304 -14.63 5.51 -37.04
N THR A 305 -14.84 4.92 -38.22
CA THR A 305 -13.89 3.96 -38.81
C THR A 305 -12.57 4.62 -39.21
N LYS A 306 -12.60 5.85 -39.75
CA LYS A 306 -11.38 6.61 -40.07
C LYS A 306 -10.60 7.01 -38.80
N LEU A 307 -11.30 7.36 -37.72
CA LEU A 307 -10.71 7.58 -36.39
C LEU A 307 -10.11 6.30 -35.81
N ALA A 308 -10.80 5.17 -35.92
CA ALA A 308 -10.29 3.89 -35.48
C ALA A 308 -9.02 3.48 -36.23
N ILE A 309 -9.00 3.61 -37.56
CA ILE A 309 -7.82 3.34 -38.40
C ILE A 309 -6.68 4.32 -38.09
N SER A 310 -6.98 5.60 -37.86
CA SER A 310 -5.97 6.59 -37.47
C SER A 310 -5.38 6.27 -36.09
N ASN A 311 -6.20 5.81 -35.14
CA ASN A 311 -5.74 5.42 -33.80
C ASN A 311 -4.97 4.09 -33.81
N GLU A 312 -5.30 3.14 -34.69
CA GLU A 312 -4.51 1.92 -34.91
C GLU A 312 -3.16 2.22 -35.54
N LYS A 313 -3.10 3.14 -36.51
CA LYS A 313 -1.83 3.62 -37.08
C LYS A 313 -0.94 4.34 -36.07
N VAL A 314 -1.50 4.92 -35.02
CA VAL A 314 -0.76 5.54 -33.90
C VAL A 314 -0.27 4.49 -32.88
N LYS A 315 -0.85 3.28 -32.85
CA LYS A 315 -0.39 2.17 -31.99
C LYS A 315 0.64 1.25 -32.64
N LEU A 316 0.83 1.34 -33.96
CA LEU A 316 1.80 0.57 -34.75
C LEU A 316 3.09 1.36 -35.07
N VAL A 317 3.28 2.52 -34.44
CA VAL A 317 4.54 3.31 -34.42
C VAL A 317 5.03 3.35 -32.99
#